data_AF-A0A822G4D9-F1
#
_entry.id   AF-A0A822G4D9-F1
#
_cell.length_a   1.000
_cell.length_b   1.000
_cell.length_c   1.000
_cell.angle_alpha   90.00
_cell.angle_beta   90.00
_cell.angle_gamma   90.00
#
_symmetry.space_group_name_H-M   'P 1'
#
loop_
_entity.id
_entity.type
_entity.pdbx_description
1 polymer ?
#
loop_
_entity_poly.entity_id
_entity_poly.type
_entity_poly.pdbx_seq_one_letter_code
_entity_poly.pdbx_strand_id
1 'polypeptide(L)'
;LTDGIVLITGGKHYGNDLASAELYDPSTGLWTNAGNMSTARWQNTASTLANGTVLIAGGKDREPLLTSELYDPSTGLWTKTGNMADARYRHTASVLTNGKVLVAGGIDIRPHSLIQM
;
A
#
# COMPACT_ATOMS: atom_id res chain seq x y z
N LEU A 1 -5.48 6.82 10.12
CA LEU A 1 -6.80 7.21 9.58
C LEU A 1 -7.19 8.55 10.19
N THR A 2 -8.16 9.26 9.62
CA THR A 2 -8.51 10.63 10.06
C THR A 2 -9.12 10.68 11.47
N ASP A 3 -9.56 9.55 11.99
CA ASP A 3 -10.13 9.33 13.32
C ASP A 3 -9.08 8.88 14.38
N GLY A 4 -7.80 8.81 14.01
CA GLY A 4 -6.73 8.34 14.90
C GLY A 4 -6.50 6.83 14.90
N ILE A 5 -7.32 6.04 14.21
CA ILE A 5 -7.11 4.61 14.02
C ILE A 5 -5.89 4.38 13.12
N VAL A 6 -5.07 3.38 13.44
CA VAL A 6 -3.88 3.02 12.65
C VAL A 6 -4.22 1.84 11.76
N LEU A 7 -3.98 1.96 10.47
CA LEU A 7 -4.07 0.84 9.52
C LEU A 7 -2.68 0.22 9.35
N ILE A 8 -2.58 -1.09 9.56
CA ILE A 8 -1.41 -1.90 9.30
C ILE A 8 -1.74 -2.81 8.12
N THR A 9 -0.84 -2.89 7.13
CA THR A 9 -1.10 -3.61 5.88
C THR A 9 0.06 -4.52 5.50
N GLY A 10 -0.26 -5.76 5.14
CA GLY A 10 0.69 -6.70 4.59
C GLY A 10 1.84 -7.03 5.54
N GLY A 11 3.05 -7.10 5.00
CA GLY A 11 4.24 -7.53 5.74
C GLY A 11 4.65 -8.95 5.38
N LYS A 12 5.60 -9.49 6.15
CA LYS A 12 6.20 -10.80 5.90
C LYS A 12 6.26 -11.60 7.20
N HIS A 13 5.64 -12.79 7.19
CA HIS A 13 5.54 -13.67 8.35
C HIS A 13 6.04 -15.08 8.00
N TYR A 14 7.13 -15.50 8.66
CA TYR A 14 7.82 -16.78 8.40
C TYR A 14 8.06 -17.08 6.91
N GLY A 15 8.51 -16.08 6.15
CA GLY A 15 8.77 -16.21 4.72
C GLY A 15 7.57 -15.94 3.82
N ASN A 16 6.34 -15.96 4.35
CA ASN A 16 5.12 -15.69 3.61
C ASN A 16 4.81 -14.20 3.57
N ASP A 17 4.53 -13.70 2.39
CA ASP A 17 4.09 -12.32 2.21
C ASP A 17 2.60 -12.26 2.56
N LEU A 18 2.19 -11.23 3.30
CA LEU A 18 0.83 -11.10 3.83
C LEU A 18 -0.01 -10.18 2.95
N ALA A 19 -1.26 -10.57 2.73
CA ALA A 19 -2.30 -9.72 2.18
C ALA A 19 -3.21 -9.12 3.27
N SER A 20 -3.10 -9.62 4.50
CA SER A 20 -3.93 -9.20 5.62
C SER A 20 -3.67 -7.75 6.02
N ALA A 21 -4.70 -7.12 6.56
CA ALA A 21 -4.59 -5.82 7.19
C ALA A 21 -5.37 -5.82 8.51
N GLU A 22 -4.91 -4.97 9.42
CA GLU A 22 -5.48 -4.82 10.75
C GLU A 22 -5.60 -3.34 11.10
N LEU A 23 -6.65 -3.00 11.83
CA LEU A 23 -6.82 -1.69 12.43
C LEU A 23 -6.45 -1.78 13.91
N TYR A 24 -5.58 -0.89 14.36
CA TYR A 24 -5.28 -0.68 15.75
C TYR A 24 -5.94 0.60 16.24
N ASP A 25 -6.73 0.49 17.30
CA ASP A 25 -7.29 1.63 18.03
C ASP A 25 -6.40 1.95 19.25
N PRO A 26 -5.63 3.05 19.23
CA PRO A 26 -4.76 3.41 20.35
C PRO A 26 -5.53 3.80 21.62
N SER A 27 -6.80 4.19 21.52
CA SER A 27 -7.60 4.61 22.67
C SER A 27 -8.08 3.43 23.51
N THR A 28 -8.31 2.28 22.87
CA THR A 28 -8.78 1.04 23.52
C THR A 28 -7.72 -0.05 23.58
N GLY A 29 -6.65 0.07 22.78
CA GLY A 29 -5.62 -0.95 22.64
C GLY A 29 -6.06 -2.18 21.83
N LEU A 30 -7.22 -2.12 21.18
CA LEU A 30 -7.80 -3.25 20.46
C LEU A 30 -7.34 -3.30 19.01
N TRP A 31 -7.21 -4.53 18.52
CA TRP A 31 -6.94 -4.85 17.12
C TRP A 31 -8.19 -5.42 16.48
N THR A 32 -8.51 -4.98 15.27
CA THR A 32 -9.62 -5.51 14.49
C THR A 32 -9.18 -5.85 13.07
N ASN A 33 -9.80 -6.86 12.48
CA ASN A 33 -9.49 -7.28 11.11
C ASN A 33 -9.98 -6.21 10.12
N ALA A 34 -9.10 -5.78 9.21
CA ALA A 34 -9.41 -4.77 8.19
C ALA A 34 -9.68 -5.38 6.81
N GLY A 35 -9.87 -6.70 6.72
CA GLY A 35 -9.92 -7.44 5.48
C GLY A 35 -8.53 -7.71 4.89
N ASN A 36 -8.54 -8.20 3.64
CA ASN A 36 -7.34 -8.53 2.89
C ASN A 36 -7.26 -7.69 1.61
N MET A 37 -6.06 -7.22 1.30
CA MET A 37 -5.69 -6.82 -0.05
C MET A 37 -5.84 -7.99 -1.01
N SER A 38 -6.01 -7.70 -2.28
CA SER A 38 -6.03 -8.71 -3.34
C SER A 38 -4.64 -9.26 -3.66
N THR A 39 -3.58 -8.51 -3.35
CA THR A 39 -2.19 -8.93 -3.54
C THR A 39 -1.41 -8.81 -2.24
N ALA A 40 -0.80 -9.92 -1.82
CA ALA A 40 0.12 -9.94 -0.69
C ALA A 40 1.34 -9.07 -1.00
N ARG A 41 1.79 -8.28 -0.02
CA ARG A 41 2.91 -7.35 -0.22
C ARG A 41 3.61 -7.02 1.08
N TRP A 42 4.91 -6.79 1.00
CA TRP A 42 5.71 -6.17 2.05
C TRP A 42 6.54 -5.02 1.46
N GLN A 43 6.99 -4.10 2.31
CA GLN A 43 7.68 -2.86 1.89
C GLN A 43 6.90 -2.01 0.88
N ASN A 44 5.57 -2.07 0.95
CA ASN A 44 4.66 -1.13 0.32
C ASN A 44 4.66 0.21 1.09
N THR A 45 4.07 1.23 0.48
CA THR A 45 3.73 2.47 1.17
C THR A 45 2.22 2.55 1.40
N ALA A 46 1.82 3.35 2.38
CA ALA A 46 0.43 3.66 2.68
C ALA A 46 0.25 5.18 2.78
N SER A 47 -0.69 5.75 2.04
CA SER A 47 -0.94 7.20 1.98
C SER A 47 -2.41 7.50 2.18
N THR A 48 -2.76 8.18 3.26
CA THR A 48 -4.14 8.65 3.51
C THR A 48 -4.46 9.83 2.60
N LEU A 49 -5.50 9.70 1.78
CA LEU A 49 -5.96 10.72 0.85
C LEU A 49 -6.95 11.67 1.53
N ALA A 50 -7.19 12.83 0.89
CA ALA A 50 -8.06 13.87 1.44
C ALA A 50 -9.52 13.42 1.67
N ASN A 51 -9.98 12.39 0.94
CA ASN A 51 -11.30 11.79 1.12
C ASN A 51 -11.35 10.69 2.22
N GLY A 52 -10.27 10.48 2.97
CA GLY A 52 -10.18 9.49 4.04
C GLY A 52 -9.77 8.08 3.59
N THR A 53 -9.79 7.78 2.29
CA THR A 53 -9.30 6.49 1.78
C THR A 53 -7.78 6.38 1.89
N VAL A 54 -7.25 5.16 1.93
CA VAL A 54 -5.80 4.92 2.02
C VAL A 54 -5.30 4.24 0.75
N LEU A 55 -4.39 4.89 0.04
CA LEU A 55 -3.68 4.29 -1.09
C LEU A 55 -2.53 3.43 -0.59
N ILE A 56 -2.57 2.16 -0.91
CA ILE A 56 -1.47 1.22 -0.76
C ILE A 56 -0.79 1.03 -2.11
N ALA A 57 0.49 1.39 -2.22
CA ALA A 57 1.22 1.38 -3.49
C ALA A 57 2.46 0.50 -3.42
N GLY A 58 2.67 -0.27 -4.51
CA GLY A 58 3.86 -1.08 -4.73
C GLY A 58 4.16 -2.05 -3.60
N GLY A 59 5.44 -2.15 -3.26
CA GLY A 59 5.95 -3.19 -2.39
C GLY A 59 6.41 -4.38 -3.22
N LYS A 60 6.57 -5.51 -2.55
CA LYS A 60 7.10 -6.72 -3.16
C LYS A 60 6.37 -7.94 -2.60
N ASP A 61 6.19 -8.94 -3.44
CA ASP A 61 5.94 -10.32 -3.04
C ASP A 61 7.21 -11.16 -3.30
N ARG A 62 7.13 -12.15 -4.19
CA ARG A 62 8.31 -12.73 -4.84
C ARG A 62 9.03 -11.69 -5.71
N GLU A 63 8.30 -10.77 -6.32
CA GLU A 63 8.75 -9.75 -7.28
C GLU A 63 8.28 -8.35 -6.86
N PRO A 64 8.93 -7.26 -7.31
CA PRO A 64 8.41 -5.91 -7.15
C PRO A 64 7.02 -5.77 -7.80
N LEU A 65 6.16 -5.03 -7.10
CA LEU A 65 4.79 -4.78 -7.51
C LEU A 65 4.65 -3.38 -8.12
N LEU A 66 3.92 -3.31 -9.22
CA LEU A 66 3.40 -2.08 -9.84
C LEU A 66 1.97 -1.78 -9.39
N THR A 67 1.31 -2.73 -8.75
CA THR A 67 -0.11 -2.64 -8.39
C THR A 67 -0.34 -1.75 -7.18
N SER A 68 -1.50 -1.11 -7.16
CA SER A 68 -1.97 -0.31 -6.03
C SER A 68 -3.40 -0.67 -5.68
N GLU A 69 -3.77 -0.47 -4.42
CA GLU A 69 -5.11 -0.74 -3.89
C GLU A 69 -5.54 0.39 -2.96
N LEU A 70 -6.83 0.67 -2.92
CA LEU A 70 -7.44 1.62 -2.00
C LEU A 70 -8.17 0.86 -0.90
N TYR A 71 -7.90 1.23 0.35
CA TYR A 71 -8.74 0.87 1.48
C TYR A 71 -9.70 2.02 1.76
N ASP A 72 -11.00 1.70 1.84
CA ASP A 72 -12.04 2.63 2.28
C ASP A 72 -12.44 2.30 3.73
N PRO A 73 -12.03 3.11 4.71
CA PRO A 73 -12.38 2.87 6.11
C PRO A 73 -13.88 2.91 6.42
N SER A 74 -14.68 3.60 5.60
CA SER A 74 -16.12 3.73 5.84
C SER A 74 -16.89 2.44 5.54
N THR A 75 -16.34 1.61 4.64
CA THR A 75 -16.92 0.34 4.22
C THR A 75 -16.08 -0.87 4.64
N GLY A 76 -14.82 -0.66 5.03
CA GLY A 76 -13.86 -1.72 5.29
C GLY A 76 -13.43 -2.47 4.03
N LEU A 77 -13.69 -1.92 2.84
CA LEU A 77 -13.46 -2.61 1.57
C LEU A 77 -12.12 -2.22 0.93
N TRP A 78 -11.55 -3.19 0.23
CA TRP A 78 -10.34 -3.07 -0.58
C TRP A 78 -10.71 -3.05 -2.06
N THR A 79 -10.18 -2.07 -2.81
CA THR A 79 -10.42 -1.95 -4.25
C THR A 79 -9.11 -1.77 -5.00
N LYS A 80 -8.89 -2.57 -6.05
CA LYS A 80 -7.75 -2.37 -6.97
C LYS A 80 -7.87 -1.02 -7.67
N THR A 81 -6.76 -0.32 -7.82
CA THR A 81 -6.69 0.94 -8.56
C THR A 81 -5.55 0.92 -9.59
N GLY A 82 -5.28 2.06 -10.21
CA GLY A 82 -4.26 2.21 -11.24
C GLY A 82 -2.88 1.70 -10.82
N ASN A 83 -2.13 1.23 -11.82
CA ASN A 83 -0.78 0.76 -11.64
C ASN A 83 0.24 1.90 -11.77
N MET A 84 1.37 1.77 -11.09
CA MET A 84 2.57 2.57 -11.39
C MET A 84 3.17 2.14 -12.74
N ALA A 85 3.89 3.04 -13.40
CA ALA A 85 4.60 2.74 -14.64
C ALA A 85 5.69 1.67 -14.44
N ASP A 86 6.41 1.76 -13.32
CA ASP A 86 7.44 0.80 -12.93
C ASP A 86 7.09 0.16 -11.59
N ALA A 87 7.43 -1.11 -11.45
CA ALA A 87 7.28 -1.81 -10.19
C ALA A 87 8.37 -1.38 -9.21
N ARG A 88 8.03 -1.25 -7.93
CA ARG A 88 8.99 -0.79 -6.92
C ARG A 88 8.63 -1.21 -5.51
N TYR A 89 9.66 -1.54 -4.75
CA TYR A 89 9.61 -1.72 -3.29
C TYR A 89 10.70 -0.88 -2.62
N ARG A 90 10.59 -0.65 -1.30
CA ARG A 90 11.47 0.29 -0.56
C ARG A 90 11.46 1.72 -1.10
N HIS A 91 10.39 2.10 -1.81
CA HIS A 91 10.15 3.46 -2.23
C HIS A 91 9.54 4.27 -1.07
N THR A 92 9.51 5.58 -1.21
CA THR A 92 8.72 6.46 -0.34
C THR A 92 7.51 7.00 -1.10
N ALA A 93 6.47 7.35 -0.36
CA ALA A 93 5.29 8.02 -0.89
C ALA A 93 4.98 9.24 -0.02
N SER A 94 4.56 10.34 -0.66
CA SER A 94 4.16 11.56 0.04
C SER A 94 2.92 12.15 -0.61
N VAL A 95 1.91 12.45 0.21
CA VAL A 95 0.72 13.16 -0.24
C VAL A 95 1.07 14.63 -0.39
N LEU A 96 0.83 15.17 -1.59
CA LEU A 96 1.06 16.56 -1.92
C LEU A 96 -0.15 17.42 -1.55
N THR A 97 0.06 18.72 -1.40
CA THR A 97 -1.00 19.69 -1.06
C THR A 97 -2.14 19.75 -2.08
N ASN A 98 -1.88 19.35 -3.32
CA ASN A 98 -2.88 19.24 -4.39
C ASN A 98 -3.62 17.88 -4.41
N GLY A 99 -3.44 17.05 -3.38
CA GLY A 99 -4.09 15.74 -3.24
C GLY A 99 -3.48 14.60 -4.07
N LYS A 100 -2.42 14.85 -4.84
CA LYS A 100 -1.68 13.79 -5.55
C LYS A 100 -0.73 13.05 -4.62
N VAL A 101 -0.38 11.82 -4.95
CA VAL A 101 0.66 11.05 -4.25
C VAL A 101 1.93 11.03 -5.11
N LEU A 102 3.03 11.57 -4.59
CA LEU A 102 4.35 11.44 -5.18
C LEU A 102 4.99 10.16 -4.66
N VAL A 103 5.35 9.26 -5.58
CA VAL A 103 6.12 8.06 -5.28
C VAL A 103 7.55 8.25 -5.80
N ALA A 104 8.54 8.07 -4.93
CA ALA A 104 9.95 8.34 -5.25
C ALA A 104 10.88 7.19 -4.84
N GLY A 105 11.89 6.94 -5.69
CA GLY A 105 12.93 5.93 -5.45
C GLY A 105 12.39 4.50 -5.40
N GLY A 106 13.07 3.66 -4.63
CA GLY A 106 12.82 2.22 -4.56
C GLY A 106 13.63 1.41 -5.56
N ILE A 107 13.39 0.10 -5.55
CA ILE A 107 14.13 -0.88 -6.33
C ILE A 107 13.17 -1.61 -7.26
N ASP A 108 13.53 -1.69 -8.53
CA ASP A 108 13.02 -2.68 -9.48
C ASP A 108 14.13 -3.71 -9.75
N ILE A 109 13.73 -4.96 -9.99
CA ILE A 109 14.64 -6.04 -10.43
C ILE A 109 14.28 -6.54 -11.83
N ARG A 110 13.21 -6.03 -12.44
CA ARG A 110 12.97 -6.24 -13.85
C ARG A 110 14.01 -5.43 -14.62
N PRO A 111 14.71 -6.02 -15.60
CA PRO A 111 15.46 -5.21 -16.54
C PRO A 111 14.47 -4.24 -17.17
N HIS A 112 14.72 -2.93 -17.05
CA HIS A 112 14.01 -1.95 -17.85
C HIS A 112 14.22 -2.40 -19.30
N SER A 113 13.17 -2.93 -19.93
CA SER A 113 13.19 -3.09 -21.36
C SER A 113 13.33 -1.66 -21.88
N LEU A 114 14.52 -1.32 -22.40
CA LEU A 114 14.67 -0.12 -23.20
C LEU A 114 13.61 -0.25 -24.29
N ILE A 115 12.57 0.58 -24.22
CA ILE A 115 11.85 0.96 -25.41
C ILE A 115 12.90 1.70 -26.24
N GLN A 116 13.48 1.00 -27.21
CA GLN A 116 14.05 1.69 -28.37
C GLN A 116 12.91 2.50 -28.98
N MET A 117 13.13 3.81 -29.06
CA MET A 117 12.38 4.67 -29.96
C MET A 117 12.74 4.31 -31.41
#